data_AF-A0AAW9DKT8-F1
#
_entry.id   AF-A0AAW9DKT8-F1
#
_cell.length_a   1.000
_cell.length_b   1.000
_cell.length_c   1.000
_cell.angle_alpha   90.00
_cell.angle_beta   90.00
_cell.angle_gamma   90.00
#
_symmetry.space_group_name_H-M   'P 1'
#
loop_
_entity.id
_entity.type
_entity.pdbx_description
1 polymer ?
#
loop_
_entity_poly.entity_id
_entity_poly.type
_entity_poly.pdbx_seq_one_letter_code
_entity_poly.pdbx_strand_id
1 'polypeptide(L)'
;MDKKEIRQEVLQRLKALTSSQRARWSQQLTERLLASKAYQGTKSLGTYLSMPHEFDTSYLIEQAQKDGKQIFIPKTYSQGRMDFVEYNPDDLMK
;
A
#
# COMPACT_ATOMS: atom_id res chain seq x y z
N MET A 1 13.89 -1.15 -24.27
CA MET A 1 13.77 -1.79 -22.95
C MET A 1 12.45 -2.51 -22.87
N ASP A 2 12.47 -3.80 -22.60
CA ASP A 2 11.27 -4.61 -22.37
C ASP A 2 10.74 -4.40 -20.94
N LYS A 3 9.44 -4.61 -20.73
CA LYS A 3 8.75 -4.49 -19.42
C LYS A 3 9.42 -5.34 -18.35
N LYS A 4 10.00 -6.49 -18.73
CA LYS A 4 10.74 -7.36 -17.82
C LYS A 4 12.00 -6.69 -17.28
N GLU A 5 12.77 -6.04 -18.14
CA GLU A 5 14.03 -5.37 -17.80
C GLU A 5 13.77 -4.20 -16.83
N ILE A 6 12.81 -3.33 -17.17
CA ILE A 6 12.42 -2.19 -16.33
C ILE A 6 11.95 -2.67 -14.95
N ARG A 7 11.13 -3.73 -14.90
CA ARG A 7 10.66 -4.29 -13.63
C ARG A 7 11.81 -4.78 -12.77
N GLN A 8 12.76 -5.49 -13.35
CA GLN A 8 13.94 -5.98 -12.61
C GLN A 8 14.76 -4.81 -12.06
N GLU A 9 15.01 -3.80 -12.89
CA GLU A 9 15.77 -2.62 -12.48
C GLU A 9 15.11 -1.87 -11.31
N VAL A 10 13.80 -1.60 -11.40
CA VAL A 10 13.05 -0.91 -10.35
C VAL A 10 13.04 -1.73 -9.06
N LEU A 11 12.81 -3.05 -9.15
CA LEU A 11 12.83 -3.94 -7.98
C LEU A 11 14.19 -3.95 -7.28
N GLN A 12 15.30 -3.93 -8.02
CA GLN A 12 16.64 -3.86 -7.43
C GLN A 12 16.84 -2.53 -6.68
N ARG A 13 16.43 -1.41 -7.28
CA ARG A 13 16.49 -0.09 -6.64
C ARG A 13 15.67 -0.05 -5.34
N LEU A 14 14.45 -0.60 -5.36
CA LEU A 14 13.58 -0.66 -4.18
C LEU A 14 14.15 -1.56 -3.07
N LYS A 15 14.76 -2.70 -3.43
CA LYS A 15 15.43 -3.59 -2.47
C LYS A 15 16.69 -2.99 -1.86
N ALA A 16 17.38 -2.09 -2.58
CA ALA A 16 18.57 -1.41 -2.10
C ALA A 16 18.28 -0.29 -1.08
N LEU A 17 17.02 0.14 -0.94
CA LEU A 17 16.63 1.13 0.06
C LEU A 17 16.79 0.56 1.47
N THR A 18 17.43 1.34 2.35
CA THR A 18 17.49 0.99 3.78
C THR A 18 16.11 1.09 4.42
N SER A 19 15.91 0.37 5.52
CA SER A 19 14.66 0.45 6.29
C SER A 19 14.33 1.88 6.74
N SER A 20 15.36 2.66 7.11
CA SER A 20 15.17 4.07 7.53
C SER A 20 14.79 4.99 6.37
N GLN A 21 15.38 4.80 5.18
CA GLN A 21 14.99 5.54 3.98
C GLN A 21 13.56 5.20 3.58
N ARG A 22 13.21 3.91 3.57
CA ARG A 22 11.85 3.43 3.29
C ARG A 22 10.84 4.05 4.24
N ALA A 23 11.07 3.98 5.55
CA ALA A 23 10.16 4.54 6.55
C ALA A 23 9.97 6.05 6.33
N ARG A 24 11.07 6.80 6.20
CA ARG A 24 11.03 8.25 5.97
C ARG A 24 10.29 8.63 4.69
N TRP A 25 10.49 7.90 3.60
CA TRP A 25 9.80 8.18 2.34
C TRP A 25 8.34 7.77 2.39
N SER A 26 8.03 6.69 3.09
CA SER A 26 6.65 6.21 3.26
C SER A 26 5.82 7.19 4.09
N GLN A 27 6.38 7.76 5.15
CA GLN A 27 5.71 8.82 5.92
C GLN A 27 5.44 10.06 5.06
N GLN A 28 6.44 10.57 4.35
CA GLN A 28 6.27 11.73 3.46
C GLN A 28 5.23 11.50 2.35
N LEU A 29 5.20 10.31 1.75
CA LEU A 29 4.22 10.00 0.72
C LEU A 29 2.82 9.88 1.33
N THR A 30 2.70 9.29 2.52
CA THR A 30 1.45 9.21 3.26
C THR A 30 0.91 10.60 3.56
N GLU A 31 1.72 11.51 4.12
CA GLU A 31 1.32 12.90 4.37
C GLU A 31 0.77 13.60 3.12
N ARG A 32 1.44 13.43 1.97
CA ARG A 32 0.97 13.99 0.69
C ARG A 32 -0.36 13.39 0.25
N LEU A 33 -0.55 12.09 0.44
CA LEU A 33 -1.79 11.41 0.08
C LEU A 33 -2.95 11.88 0.98
N LEU A 34 -2.72 12.00 2.28
CA LEU A 34 -3.70 12.49 3.26
C LEU A 34 -4.12 13.95 2.99
N ALA A 35 -3.20 14.78 2.51
CA ALA A 35 -3.48 16.16 2.11
C ALA A 35 -4.24 16.27 0.78
N SER A 36 -4.39 15.17 0.03
CA SER A 36 -5.08 15.21 -1.26
C SER A 36 -6.60 15.29 -1.10
N LYS A 37 -7.25 16.03 -2.02
CA LYS A 37 -8.72 16.08 -2.08
C LYS A 37 -9.35 14.71 -2.29
N ALA A 38 -8.67 13.83 -3.02
CA ALA A 38 -9.13 12.47 -3.30
C ALA A 38 -9.27 11.66 -2.01
N TYR A 39 -8.28 11.74 -1.11
CA TYR A 39 -8.36 11.08 0.19
C TYR A 39 -9.38 11.74 1.13
N GLN A 40 -9.39 13.06 1.20
CA GLN A 40 -10.30 13.79 2.10
C GLN A 40 -11.77 13.54 1.75
N GLY A 41 -12.10 13.51 0.45
CA GLY A 41 -13.47 13.33 -0.03
C GLY A 41 -13.98 11.88 -0.04
N THR A 42 -13.13 10.87 0.19
CA THR A 42 -13.58 9.47 0.15
C THR A 42 -14.02 8.94 1.50
N LYS A 43 -15.03 8.07 1.48
CA LYS A 43 -15.46 7.25 2.63
C LYS A 43 -14.81 5.86 2.62
N SER A 44 -14.36 5.39 1.46
CA SER A 44 -13.84 4.04 1.25
C SER A 44 -12.49 4.11 0.53
N LEU A 45 -11.53 3.31 0.99
CA LEU A 45 -10.15 3.30 0.51
C LEU A 45 -9.75 1.87 0.16
N GLY A 46 -9.41 1.61 -1.11
CA GLY A 46 -8.73 0.39 -1.52
C GLY A 46 -7.22 0.58 -1.43
N THR A 47 -6.52 -0.31 -0.72
CA THR A 47 -5.05 -0.32 -0.62
C THR A 47 -4.54 -1.76 -0.53
N TYR A 48 -3.23 -1.96 -0.51
CA TYR A 48 -2.60 -3.28 -0.32
C TYR A 48 -1.87 -3.36 1.01
N LEU A 49 -1.58 -4.58 1.47
CA LEU A 49 -0.66 -4.82 2.58
C LEU A 49 0.76 -4.90 2.04
N SER A 50 1.61 -3.97 2.44
CA SER A 50 2.93 -3.80 1.85
C SER A 50 3.90 -4.94 2.15
N MET A 51 4.61 -5.38 1.12
CA MET A 51 5.73 -6.31 1.23
C MET A 51 7.04 -5.60 1.63
N PRO A 52 8.04 -6.35 2.14
CA PRO A 52 9.45 -6.01 2.29
C PRO A 52 9.97 -4.69 1.75
N HIS A 53 9.85 -4.65 0.42
CA HIS A 53 10.55 -3.76 -0.46
C HIS A 53 9.64 -2.65 -1.01
N GLU A 54 8.36 -2.66 -0.67
CA GLU A 54 7.36 -1.73 -1.16
C GLU A 54 7.30 -0.47 -0.29
N PHE A 55 6.43 0.46 -0.71
CA PHE A 55 5.97 1.56 0.12
C PHE A 55 5.18 1.00 1.30
N ASP A 56 5.50 1.46 2.50
CA ASP A 56 4.85 0.98 3.71
C ASP A 56 3.45 1.61 3.84
N THR A 57 2.42 0.83 3.51
CA THR A 57 1.03 1.26 3.54
C THR A 57 0.42 1.25 4.94
N SER A 58 1.14 0.76 5.97
CA SER A 58 0.63 0.72 7.35
C SER A 58 0.28 2.11 7.87
N TYR A 59 1.12 3.12 7.62
CA TYR A 59 0.87 4.50 8.02
C TYR A 59 -0.44 5.06 7.43
N LEU A 60 -0.74 4.72 6.17
CA LEU A 60 -1.97 5.11 5.51
C LEU A 60 -3.18 4.38 6.09
N ILE A 61 -3.06 3.07 6.32
CA ILE A 61 -4.13 2.24 6.88
C ILE A 61 -4.50 2.74 8.27
N GLU A 62 -3.51 2.95 9.14
CA GLU A 62 -3.72 3.45 10.50
C GLU A 62 -4.43 4.81 10.51
N GLN A 63 -4.03 5.73 9.63
CA GLN A 63 -4.68 7.04 9.56
C GLN A 63 -6.10 6.93 8.99
N ALA A 64 -6.32 6.11 7.97
CA ALA A 64 -7.64 5.88 7.39
C ALA A 64 -8.62 5.27 8.40
N GLN A 65 -8.15 4.37 9.28
CA GLN A 65 -8.96 3.86 10.39
C GLN A 65 -9.33 4.96 11.39
N LYS A 66 -8.37 5.82 11.78
CA LYS A 66 -8.62 6.97 12.68
C LYS A 66 -9.61 7.96 12.08
N ASP A 67 -9.56 8.15 10.76
CA ASP A 67 -10.47 9.03 10.02
C ASP A 67 -11.85 8.39 9.78
N GLY A 68 -12.10 7.18 10.28
CA GLY A 68 -13.38 6.46 10.15
C GLY A 68 -13.68 5.99 8.73
N LYS A 69 -12.66 5.79 7.90
CA LYS A 69 -12.82 5.32 6.51
C LYS A 69 -12.90 3.79 6.48
N GLN A 70 -13.70 3.26 5.55
CA GLN A 70 -13.72 1.83 5.27
C GLN A 70 -12.51 1.47 4.41
N ILE A 71 -11.75 0.46 4.83
CA ILE A 71 -10.53 0.05 4.15
C ILE A 71 -10.77 -1.30 3.50
N PHE A 72 -10.31 -1.45 2.26
CA PHE A 72 -10.39 -2.70 1.53
C PHE A 72 -9.01 -3.11 1.04
N ILE A 73 -8.69 -4.40 1.18
CA ILE A 73 -7.44 -5.00 0.73
C ILE A 73 -7.68 -6.08 -0.35
N PRO A 74 -6.72 -6.30 -1.26
CA PRO A 74 -6.87 -7.30 -2.29
C PRO A 74 -6.69 -8.71 -1.72
N LYS A 75 -7.67 -9.57 -1.98
CA LYS A 75 -7.56 -11.03 -1.88
C LYS A 75 -7.39 -11.59 -3.28
N THR A 76 -6.22 -12.17 -3.54
CA THR A 76 -5.87 -12.70 -4.87
C THR A 76 -6.14 -14.20 -4.94
N TYR A 77 -6.55 -14.66 -6.12
CA TYR A 77 -6.84 -16.05 -6.44
C TYR A 77 -6.01 -16.49 -7.65
N SER A 78 -6.06 -17.78 -7.97
CA SER A 78 -5.47 -18.29 -9.21
C SER A 78 -6.08 -17.62 -10.45
N GLN A 79 -5.36 -17.70 -11.57
CA GLN A 79 -5.79 -17.16 -12.87
C GLN A 79 -5.98 -15.63 -12.90
N GLY A 80 -5.35 -14.89 -11.96
CA GLY A 80 -5.32 -13.43 -11.98
C GLY A 80 -6.61 -12.77 -11.48
N ARG A 81 -7.51 -13.54 -10.85
CA ARG A 81 -8.67 -12.97 -10.18
C ARG A 81 -8.26 -12.30 -8.85
N MET A 82 -8.86 -11.16 -8.56
CA MET A 82 -8.65 -10.40 -7.33
C MET A 82 -9.95 -9.75 -6.89
N ASP A 83 -10.33 -9.97 -5.63
CA ASP A 83 -11.48 -9.33 -5.00
C ASP A 83 -10.98 -8.39 -3.89
N PHE A 84 -11.57 -7.20 -3.76
CA PHE A 84 -11.32 -6.33 -2.61
C PHE A 84 -12.23 -6.74 -1.45
N VAL A 85 -11.64 -7.05 -0.31
CA VAL A 85 -12.35 -7.44 0.92
C VAL A 85 -12.09 -6.42 2.01
N GLU A 86 -13.04 -6.23 2.92
CA GLU A 86 -12.88 -5.29 4.03
C GLU A 86 -11.69 -5.69 4.90
N TYR A 87 -10.86 -4.70 5.26
CA TYR A 87 -9.69 -4.91 6.08
C TYR A 87 -10.11 -5.14 7.53
N ASN A 88 -9.84 -6.35 8.03
CA ASN A 88 -9.91 -6.67 9.43
C ASN A 88 -8.54 -7.21 9.88
N PRO A 89 -7.83 -6.54 10.82
CA PRO A 89 -6.53 -7.01 11.30
C PRO A 89 -6.58 -8.40 11.95
N ASP A 90 -7.74 -8.81 12.46
CA ASP A 90 -7.94 -10.12 13.10
C ASP A 90 -8.21 -11.25 12.09
N ASP A 91 -8.51 -10.92 10.82
CA ASP A 91 -8.83 -11.87 9.75
C ASP A 91 -7.73 -11.95 8.67
N LEU A 92 -6.49 -11.63 9.07
CA LEU A 92 -5.34 -11.75 8.18
C LEU A 92 -4.84 -13.21 8.17
N MET A 93 -5.39 -14.03 7.27
CA MET A 93 -4.80 -15.34 6.99
C MET A 93 -3.40 -15.18 6.37
N LYS A 94 -2.39 -15.81 6.98
CA LYS A 94 -1.03 -15.90 6.45
C LYS A 94 -0.89 -16.97 5.38
#